data_AF-A0A9E5EVD9-F1
#
_entry.id   AF-A0A9E5EVD9-F1
#
_cell.length_a   1.000
_cell.length_b   1.000
_cell.length_c   1.000
_cell.angle_alpha   90.00
_cell.angle_beta   90.00
_cell.angle_gamma   90.00
#
_symmetry.space_group_name_H-M   'P 1'
#
loop_
_entity.id
_entity.type
_entity.pdbx_description
1 polymer ?
#
loop_
_entity_poly.entity_id
_entity_poly.type
_entity_poly.pdbx_seq_one_letter_code
_entity_poly.pdbx_strand_id
1 'polypeptide(L)'
;MLRFLSIALLLVSFSNANAQPFPFQKGDHVSILGNTLAERMQHHGWMETLIHSRLPGHELSFRNLGFSGDELTLRLRSAGFGSPEDWLKQTNANVVFAFFGYNESFAGEEGLPKFEKDLDSFLKETLSKKYDGKNNPRMVLFSPIAHENIKDPNLPDGTENNKRIALYTKAMAKVAAANKV
;
A
#
# COMPACT_ATOMS: atom_id res chain seq x y z
N MET A 1 9.30 11.99 61.32
CA MET A 1 9.20 12.94 60.19
C MET A 1 8.84 12.13 58.95
N LEU A 2 7.55 11.99 58.65
CA LEU A 2 7.03 11.08 57.61
C LEU A 2 7.11 11.79 56.24
N ARG A 3 7.96 11.31 55.32
CA ARG A 3 8.02 11.80 53.94
C ARG A 3 7.09 10.94 53.08
N PHE A 4 5.96 11.49 52.66
CA PHE A 4 5.09 10.89 51.65
C PHE A 4 5.76 11.02 50.27
N LEU A 5 6.10 9.88 49.66
CA LEU A 5 6.58 9.81 48.29
C LEU A 5 5.38 9.59 47.37
N SER A 6 4.91 10.65 46.72
CA SER A 6 3.83 10.58 45.72
C SER A 6 4.36 9.90 44.45
N ILE A 7 3.91 8.68 44.18
CA ILE A 7 4.15 7.99 42.90
C ILE A 7 3.13 8.54 41.89
N ALA A 8 3.59 9.37 40.95
CA ALA A 8 2.80 9.79 39.81
C ALA A 8 2.71 8.64 38.80
N LEU A 9 1.53 8.03 38.67
CA LEU A 9 1.26 7.00 37.68
C LEU A 9 1.11 7.66 36.30
N LEU A 10 2.16 7.60 35.48
CA LEU A 10 2.10 7.98 34.07
C LEU A 10 1.24 6.95 33.32
N LEU A 11 -0.01 7.32 33.03
CA LEU A 11 -0.86 6.60 32.07
C LEU A 11 -0.27 6.83 30.68
N VAL A 12 0.52 5.87 30.21
CA VAL A 12 0.92 5.79 28.81
C VAL A 12 -0.30 5.34 28.01
N SER A 13 -0.96 6.28 27.34
CA SER A 13 -1.98 5.98 26.35
C SER A 13 -1.33 5.26 25.17
N PHE A 14 -1.44 3.94 25.14
CA PHE A 14 -1.19 3.18 23.92
C PHE A 14 -2.34 3.49 22.96
N SER A 15 -2.08 4.29 21.93
CA SER A 15 -2.95 4.36 20.76
C SER A 15 -2.95 2.99 20.10
N ASN A 16 -3.90 2.13 20.49
CA ASN A 16 -4.26 0.98 19.70
C ASN A 16 -4.75 1.52 18.35
N ALA A 17 -3.91 1.39 17.31
CA ALA A 17 -4.36 1.53 15.95
C ALA A 17 -5.38 0.40 15.71
N ASN A 18 -6.64 0.68 16.03
CA ASN A 18 -7.78 -0.18 15.78
C ASN A 18 -8.07 -0.10 14.27
N ALA A 19 -7.20 -0.72 13.47
CA ALA A 19 -7.46 -0.87 12.05
C ALA A 19 -8.73 -1.72 11.92
N GLN A 20 -9.82 -1.10 11.48
CA GLN A 20 -11.03 -1.83 11.18
C GLN A 20 -10.71 -2.87 10.10
N PRO A 21 -11.14 -4.13 10.26
CA PRO A 21 -10.95 -5.14 9.23
C PRO A 21 -11.46 -4.62 7.89
N PHE A 22 -10.68 -4.80 6.83
CA PHE A 22 -11.10 -4.37 5.50
C PHE A 22 -12.41 -5.10 5.13
N PRO A 23 -13.48 -4.38 4.77
CA PRO A 23 -14.80 -4.95 4.61
C PRO A 23 -14.93 -5.61 3.24
N PHE A 24 -14.27 -6.77 3.05
CA PHE A 24 -14.47 -7.60 1.88
C PHE A 24 -15.94 -7.98 1.71
N GLN A 25 -16.38 -8.05 0.47
CA GLN A 25 -17.71 -8.48 0.07
C GLN A 25 -17.61 -9.76 -0.76
N LYS A 26 -18.71 -10.51 -0.78
CA LYS A 26 -18.80 -11.71 -1.61
C LYS A 26 -18.67 -11.34 -3.08
N GLY A 27 -17.79 -12.05 -3.80
CA GLY A 27 -17.51 -11.83 -5.22
C GLY A 27 -16.61 -10.64 -5.50
N ASP A 28 -15.84 -10.15 -4.52
CA ASP A 28 -14.90 -9.05 -4.78
C ASP A 28 -13.81 -9.45 -5.77
N HIS A 29 -13.57 -8.57 -6.74
CA HIS A 29 -12.50 -8.60 -7.72
C HIS A 29 -11.38 -7.66 -7.23
N VAL A 30 -10.34 -8.26 -6.67
CA VAL A 30 -9.16 -7.59 -6.13
C VAL A 30 -8.10 -7.47 -7.22
N SER A 31 -7.81 -6.24 -7.63
CA SER A 31 -6.68 -5.94 -8.51
C SER A 31 -5.51 -5.37 -7.74
N ILE A 32 -4.34 -6.01 -7.86
CA ILE A 32 -3.10 -5.62 -7.20
C ILE A 32 -2.28 -4.76 -8.18
N LEU A 33 -1.95 -3.55 -7.77
CA LEU A 33 -1.14 -2.59 -8.50
C LEU A 33 0.13 -2.29 -7.72
N GLY A 34 1.21 -1.94 -8.43
CA GLY A 34 2.40 -1.42 -7.78
C GLY A 34 3.69 -1.89 -8.41
N ASN A 35 4.77 -1.62 -7.68
CA ASN A 35 6.13 -1.92 -8.09
C ASN A 35 6.52 -3.39 -7.85
N THR A 36 7.83 -3.64 -7.74
CA THR A 36 8.44 -4.96 -7.57
C THR A 36 7.86 -5.75 -6.40
N LEU A 37 7.47 -5.12 -5.28
CA LEU A 37 6.87 -5.89 -4.18
C LEU A 37 5.55 -6.55 -4.62
N ALA A 38 4.65 -5.78 -5.24
CA ALA A 38 3.41 -6.31 -5.80
C ALA A 38 3.70 -7.35 -6.89
N GLU A 39 4.58 -7.05 -7.84
CA GLU A 39 4.93 -7.98 -8.92
C GLU A 39 5.40 -9.33 -8.35
N ARG A 40 6.28 -9.34 -7.34
CA ARG A 40 6.86 -10.58 -6.81
C ARG A 40 5.83 -11.49 -6.15
N MET A 41 4.71 -10.94 -5.67
CA MET A 41 3.61 -11.73 -5.11
C MET A 41 2.95 -12.63 -6.16
N GLN A 42 3.11 -12.35 -7.47
CA GLN A 42 2.66 -13.27 -8.52
C GLN A 42 3.35 -14.63 -8.48
N HIS A 43 4.58 -14.69 -7.95
CA HIS A 43 5.36 -15.93 -7.84
C HIS A 43 5.08 -16.66 -6.52
N HIS A 44 4.46 -15.97 -5.56
CA HIS A 44 4.22 -16.46 -4.20
C HIS A 44 2.81 -16.06 -3.77
N GLY A 45 1.81 -16.87 -4.14
CA GLY A 45 0.39 -16.63 -3.84
C GLY A 45 -0.01 -16.81 -2.37
N TRP A 46 0.90 -16.53 -1.43
CA TRP A 46 0.68 -16.70 0.01
C TRP A 46 -0.37 -15.74 0.55
N MET A 47 -0.38 -14.48 0.08
CA MET A 47 -1.38 -13.50 0.53
C MET A 47 -2.78 -13.95 0.15
N GLU A 48 -3.00 -14.31 -1.11
CA GLU A 48 -4.28 -14.78 -1.64
C GLU A 48 -4.72 -16.04 -0.89
N THR A 49 -3.81 -16.99 -0.68
CA THR A 49 -4.07 -18.22 0.08
C THR A 49 -4.52 -17.92 1.50
N LEU A 50 -3.81 -17.04 2.21
CA LEU A 50 -4.15 -16.66 3.57
C LEU A 50 -5.49 -15.93 3.65
N ILE A 51 -5.76 -15.00 2.73
CA ILE A 51 -7.04 -14.29 2.69
C ILE A 51 -8.19 -15.28 2.43
N HIS A 52 -8.06 -16.16 1.44
CA HIS A 52 -9.07 -17.19 1.17
C HIS A 52 -9.29 -18.13 2.36
N SER A 53 -8.23 -18.52 3.07
CA SER A 53 -8.35 -19.37 4.27
C SER A 53 -9.16 -18.72 5.39
N ARG A 54 -9.14 -17.39 5.48
CA ARG A 54 -9.88 -16.62 6.50
C ARG A 54 -11.25 -16.15 6.02
N LEU A 55 -11.49 -16.15 4.71
CA LEU A 55 -12.72 -15.66 4.09
C LEU A 55 -13.34 -16.72 3.14
N PRO A 56 -13.59 -17.96 3.59
CA PRO A 56 -13.96 -19.08 2.71
C PRO A 56 -15.26 -18.88 1.93
N GLY A 57 -16.19 -18.05 2.43
CA GLY A 57 -17.47 -17.75 1.76
C GLY A 57 -17.47 -16.50 0.87
N HIS A 58 -16.36 -15.77 0.77
CA HIS A 58 -16.30 -14.51 0.04
C HIS A 58 -16.07 -14.68 -1.46
N GLU A 59 -15.62 -15.86 -1.94
CA GLU A 59 -15.45 -16.11 -3.39
C GLU A 59 -14.63 -15.02 -4.11
N LEU A 60 -13.55 -14.55 -3.46
CA LEU A 60 -12.70 -13.48 -3.97
C LEU A 60 -11.99 -13.90 -5.26
N SER A 61 -11.77 -12.94 -6.16
CA SER A 61 -10.95 -13.12 -7.37
C SER A 61 -9.77 -12.15 -7.33
N PHE A 62 -8.55 -12.65 -7.52
CA PHE A 62 -7.34 -11.83 -7.52
C PHE A 62 -6.74 -11.70 -8.92
N ARG A 63 -6.30 -10.49 -9.27
CA ARG A 63 -5.50 -10.21 -10.47
C ARG A 63 -4.31 -9.35 -10.11
N ASN A 64 -3.11 -9.88 -10.35
CA ASN A 64 -1.89 -9.12 -10.14
C ASN A 64 -1.52 -8.37 -11.43
N LEU A 65 -1.50 -7.05 -11.34
CA LEU A 65 -1.15 -6.11 -12.41
C LEU A 65 0.12 -5.32 -12.05
N GLY A 66 0.85 -5.73 -11.00
CA GLY A 66 2.10 -5.12 -10.58
C GLY A 66 3.23 -5.36 -11.57
N PHE A 67 4.16 -4.40 -11.66
CA PHE A 67 5.29 -4.44 -12.58
C PHE A 67 6.49 -3.72 -11.96
N SER A 68 7.68 -4.34 -11.99
CA SER A 68 8.89 -3.74 -11.46
C SER A 68 9.16 -2.34 -12.02
N GLY A 69 9.54 -1.43 -11.13
CA GLY A 69 9.82 -0.04 -11.50
C GLY A 69 8.59 0.86 -11.63
N ASP A 70 7.36 0.35 -11.49
CA ASP A 70 6.17 1.20 -11.51
C ASP A 70 6.21 2.25 -10.39
N GLU A 71 5.88 3.48 -10.76
CA GLU A 71 5.52 4.58 -9.86
C GLU A 71 4.05 4.96 -10.08
N LEU A 72 3.54 5.84 -9.22
CA LEU A 72 2.21 6.44 -9.39
C LEU A 72 2.01 7.05 -10.79
N THR A 73 2.98 7.83 -11.26
CA THR A 73 2.89 8.60 -12.53
C THR A 73 3.76 8.07 -13.66
N LEU A 74 4.63 7.09 -13.41
CA LEU A 74 5.54 6.53 -14.41
C LEU A 74 5.40 5.01 -14.47
N ARG A 75 4.88 4.50 -15.58
CA ARG A 75 4.71 3.05 -15.82
C ARG A 75 5.13 2.72 -17.24
N LEU A 76 6.31 2.15 -17.39
CA LEU A 76 6.88 1.85 -18.69
C LEU A 76 6.27 0.55 -19.24
N ARG A 77 5.67 0.63 -20.43
CA ARG A 77 5.06 -0.51 -21.12
C ARG A 77 5.35 -0.44 -22.62
N SER A 78 5.26 -1.60 -23.28
CA SER A 78 5.29 -1.67 -24.74
C SER A 78 4.14 -0.87 -25.35
N ALA A 79 4.34 -0.35 -26.55
CA ALA A 79 3.29 0.34 -27.29
C ALA A 79 2.06 -0.57 -27.46
N GLY A 80 0.87 -0.02 -27.25
CA GLY A 80 -0.40 -0.77 -27.35
C GLY A 80 -0.76 -1.62 -26.12
N PHE A 81 0.02 -1.57 -25.03
CA PHE A 81 -0.29 -2.32 -23.80
C PHE A 81 -1.60 -1.89 -23.10
N GLY A 82 -2.10 -0.70 -23.38
CA GLY A 82 -3.26 -0.13 -22.70
C GLY A 82 -2.88 0.65 -21.43
N SER A 83 -3.83 1.44 -20.93
CA SER A 83 -3.63 2.26 -19.73
C SER A 83 -3.90 1.46 -18.44
N PRO A 84 -3.42 1.90 -17.28
CA PRO A 84 -3.81 1.32 -15.99
C PRO A 84 -5.33 1.27 -15.78
N GLU A 85 -6.06 2.27 -16.25
CA GLU A 85 -7.53 2.28 -16.16
C GLU A 85 -8.16 1.18 -17.02
N ASP A 86 -7.64 0.92 -18.22
CA ASP A 86 -8.17 -0.13 -19.10
C ASP A 86 -8.05 -1.51 -18.45
N TRP A 87 -6.92 -1.78 -17.81
CA TRP A 87 -6.70 -3.03 -17.09
C TRP A 87 -7.59 -3.18 -15.85
N LEU A 88 -7.82 -2.10 -15.11
CA LEU A 88 -8.76 -2.13 -13.97
C LEU A 88 -10.19 -2.41 -14.44
N LYS A 89 -10.63 -1.81 -15.57
CA LYS A 89 -11.93 -2.14 -16.20
C LYS A 89 -11.99 -3.59 -16.66
N GLN A 90 -10.96 -4.07 -17.35
CA GLN A 90 -10.92 -5.43 -17.89
C GLN A 90 -10.94 -6.50 -16.80
N THR A 91 -10.41 -6.19 -15.61
CA THR A 91 -10.42 -7.08 -14.44
C THR A 91 -11.69 -6.94 -13.58
N ASN A 92 -12.60 -6.04 -13.94
CA ASN A 92 -13.79 -5.67 -13.17
C ASN A 92 -13.45 -5.28 -11.72
N ALA A 93 -12.36 -4.53 -11.51
CA ALA A 93 -11.83 -4.25 -10.19
C ALA A 93 -12.83 -3.48 -9.31
N ASN A 94 -13.25 -4.07 -8.19
CA ASN A 94 -14.06 -3.38 -7.16
C ASN A 94 -13.32 -3.28 -5.81
N VAL A 95 -12.14 -3.90 -5.71
CA VAL A 95 -11.13 -3.70 -4.67
C VAL A 95 -9.78 -3.49 -5.35
N VAL A 96 -9.03 -2.49 -4.89
CA VAL A 96 -7.68 -2.20 -5.38
C VAL A 96 -6.68 -2.30 -4.23
N PHE A 97 -5.66 -3.11 -4.41
CA PHE A 97 -4.50 -3.18 -3.53
C PHE A 97 -3.35 -2.42 -4.18
N ALA A 98 -2.86 -1.36 -3.54
CA ALA A 98 -1.87 -0.46 -4.13
C ALA A 98 -0.53 -0.49 -3.37
N PHE A 99 0.55 -0.84 -4.07
CA PHE A 99 1.90 -0.96 -3.52
C PHE A 99 2.86 0.04 -4.20
N PHE A 100 2.88 1.27 -3.70
CA PHE A 100 3.71 2.37 -4.23
C PHE A 100 4.62 2.96 -3.15
N GLY A 101 5.46 3.92 -3.53
CA GLY A 101 6.29 4.71 -2.61
C GLY A 101 7.76 4.26 -2.57
N TYR A 102 8.09 3.01 -2.91
CA TYR A 102 9.48 2.55 -2.85
C TYR A 102 10.33 3.20 -3.95
N ASN A 103 9.87 3.19 -5.19
CA ASN A 103 10.57 3.78 -6.33
C ASN A 103 10.60 5.31 -6.21
N GLU A 104 9.46 5.90 -5.84
CA GLU A 104 9.33 7.34 -5.61
C GLU A 104 10.26 7.81 -4.49
N SER A 105 10.59 6.93 -3.51
CA SER A 105 11.48 7.27 -2.40
C SER A 105 12.87 7.68 -2.84
N PHE A 106 13.35 7.22 -4.00
CA PHE A 106 14.69 7.57 -4.50
C PHE A 106 14.87 9.06 -4.78
N ALA A 107 13.78 9.83 -4.92
CA ALA A 107 13.83 11.30 -5.04
C ALA A 107 14.15 12.02 -3.71
N GLY A 108 14.28 11.29 -2.59
CA GLY A 108 14.67 11.86 -1.30
C GLY A 108 13.63 12.85 -0.74
N GLU A 109 14.06 13.73 0.17
CA GLU A 109 13.15 14.67 0.82
C GLU A 109 12.52 15.68 -0.18
N GLU A 110 13.28 16.08 -1.20
CA GLU A 110 12.83 17.00 -2.24
C GLU A 110 11.66 16.45 -3.07
N GLY A 111 11.54 15.12 -3.16
CA GLY A 111 10.45 14.44 -3.89
C GLY A 111 9.12 14.38 -3.13
N LEU A 112 9.11 14.61 -1.81
CA LEU A 112 7.91 14.44 -0.98
C LEU A 112 6.70 15.28 -1.42
N PRO A 113 6.84 16.59 -1.75
CA PRO A 113 5.68 17.38 -2.16
C PRO A 113 5.02 16.88 -3.44
N LYS A 114 5.83 16.44 -4.42
CA LYS A 114 5.32 15.84 -5.66
C LYS A 114 4.65 14.51 -5.36
N PHE A 115 5.30 13.65 -4.58
CA PHE A 115 4.76 12.34 -4.23
C PHE A 115 3.43 12.41 -3.48
N GLU A 116 3.30 13.29 -2.48
CA GLU A 116 2.04 13.48 -1.75
C GLU A 116 0.90 13.90 -2.69
N LYS A 117 1.19 14.83 -3.62
CA LYS A 117 0.23 15.28 -4.62
C LYS A 117 -0.18 14.16 -5.57
N ASP A 118 0.78 13.44 -6.13
CA ASP A 118 0.52 12.37 -7.08
C ASP A 118 -0.25 11.21 -6.44
N LEU A 119 0.06 10.90 -5.17
CA LEU A 119 -0.66 9.89 -4.41
C LEU A 119 -2.11 10.33 -4.15
N ASP A 120 -2.32 11.57 -3.71
CA ASP A 120 -3.66 12.12 -3.50
C ASP A 120 -4.50 12.09 -4.79
N SER A 121 -3.91 12.50 -5.92
CA SER A 121 -4.53 12.40 -7.24
C SER A 121 -4.87 10.95 -7.59
N PHE A 122 -3.93 10.01 -7.45
CA PHE A 122 -4.16 8.59 -7.72
C PHE A 122 -5.30 8.01 -6.89
N LEU A 123 -5.33 8.29 -5.57
CA LEU A 123 -6.39 7.81 -4.68
C LEU A 123 -7.75 8.35 -5.13
N LYS A 124 -7.86 9.67 -5.33
CA LYS A 124 -9.11 10.33 -5.72
C LYS A 124 -9.61 9.84 -7.07
N GLU A 125 -8.72 9.78 -8.07
CA GLU A 125 -9.07 9.33 -9.40
C GLU A 125 -9.55 7.89 -9.37
N THR A 126 -8.77 6.97 -8.78
CA THR A 126 -9.12 5.54 -8.73
C THR A 126 -10.43 5.30 -7.99
N LEU A 127 -10.64 5.94 -6.84
CA LEU A 127 -11.86 5.81 -6.03
C LEU A 127 -13.09 6.48 -6.67
N SER A 128 -12.91 7.37 -7.66
CA SER A 128 -14.03 8.02 -8.36
C SER A 128 -14.62 7.18 -9.50
N LYS A 129 -13.88 6.19 -10.01
CA LYS A 129 -14.30 5.37 -11.15
C LYS A 129 -15.16 4.19 -10.72
N LYS A 130 -15.78 3.53 -11.70
CA LYS A 130 -16.57 2.31 -11.53
C LYS A 130 -16.07 1.24 -12.49
N TYR A 131 -15.02 0.54 -12.11
CA TYR A 131 -14.38 -0.43 -13.01
C TYR A 131 -15.19 -1.72 -13.17
N ASP A 132 -16.03 -2.08 -12.18
CA ASP A 132 -17.02 -3.17 -12.27
C ASP A 132 -18.33 -2.76 -12.96
N GLY A 133 -18.42 -1.51 -13.44
CA GLY A 133 -19.61 -0.92 -14.04
C GLY A 133 -20.73 -0.54 -13.07
N LYS A 134 -20.56 -0.75 -11.75
CA LYS A 134 -21.62 -0.59 -10.74
C LYS A 134 -21.19 0.34 -9.60
N ASN A 135 -20.10 -0.01 -8.92
CA ASN A 135 -19.69 0.59 -7.65
C ASN A 135 -18.31 1.23 -7.77
N ASN A 136 -18.09 2.23 -6.93
CA ASN A 136 -16.77 2.78 -6.71
C ASN A 136 -15.89 1.74 -5.99
N PRO A 137 -14.61 1.56 -6.37
CA PRO A 137 -13.77 0.56 -5.73
C PRO A 137 -13.46 0.96 -4.29
N ARG A 138 -13.17 -0.03 -3.46
CA ARG A 138 -12.51 0.15 -2.16
C ARG A 138 -11.01 -0.05 -2.33
N MET A 139 -10.19 0.58 -1.50
CA MET A 139 -8.74 0.50 -1.62
C MET A 139 -8.07 0.10 -0.32
N VAL A 140 -6.98 -0.66 -0.43
CA VAL A 140 -5.97 -0.84 0.61
C VAL A 140 -4.65 -0.32 0.08
N LEU A 141 -4.06 0.65 0.77
CA LEU A 141 -2.75 1.19 0.45
C LEU A 141 -1.68 0.49 1.30
N PHE A 142 -0.69 -0.11 0.65
CA PHE A 142 0.43 -0.78 1.29
C PHE A 142 1.67 0.12 1.20
N SER A 143 2.28 0.40 2.35
CA SER A 143 3.56 1.09 2.38
C SER A 143 4.68 0.22 1.80
N PRO A 144 5.80 0.82 1.39
CA PRO A 144 7.01 0.06 1.11
C PRO A 144 7.44 -0.76 2.33
N ILE A 145 8.09 -1.90 2.06
CA ILE A 145 8.77 -2.68 3.09
C ILE A 145 10.13 -2.05 3.42
N ALA A 146 10.59 -2.27 4.65
CA ALA A 146 11.94 -1.90 5.05
C ALA A 146 12.99 -2.76 4.32
N HIS A 147 14.16 -2.18 4.11
CA HIS A 147 15.37 -2.91 3.76
C HIS A 147 15.82 -3.72 4.98
N GLU A 148 15.71 -5.04 4.88
CA GLU A 148 16.19 -5.97 5.89
C GLU A 148 17.72 -6.04 5.93
N ASN A 149 18.30 -6.00 7.13
CA ASN A 149 19.71 -6.28 7.34
C ASN A 149 19.95 -7.80 7.40
N ILE A 150 20.47 -8.38 6.31
CA ILE A 150 20.81 -9.80 6.25
C ILE A 150 22.18 -10.15 6.86
N LYS A 151 22.85 -9.16 7.47
CA LYS A 151 24.13 -9.29 8.20
C LYS A 151 25.29 -9.80 7.35
N ASP A 152 25.25 -9.55 6.04
CA ASP A 152 26.37 -9.79 5.13
C ASP A 152 27.23 -8.51 5.05
N PRO A 153 28.53 -8.56 5.40
CA PRO A 153 29.40 -7.39 5.36
C PRO A 153 29.62 -6.82 3.94
N ASN A 154 29.26 -7.56 2.88
CA ASN A 154 29.36 -7.09 1.50
C ASN A 154 28.10 -6.38 1.00
N LEU A 155 27.03 -6.35 1.80
CA LEU A 155 25.76 -5.76 1.43
C LEU A 155 25.38 -4.62 2.38
N PRO A 156 24.62 -3.62 1.92
CA PRO A 156 24.13 -2.57 2.80
C PRO A 156 23.21 -3.13 3.89
N ASP A 157 23.24 -2.53 5.06
CA ASP A 157 22.44 -2.94 6.23
C ASP A 157 21.03 -2.30 6.27
N GLY A 158 20.71 -1.49 5.27
CA GLY A 158 19.44 -0.77 5.18
C GLY A 158 19.33 0.49 6.02
N THR A 159 20.34 0.89 6.79
CA THR A 159 20.27 2.09 7.66
C THR A 159 19.88 3.35 6.88
N GLU A 160 20.57 3.64 5.76
CA GLU A 160 20.27 4.82 4.94
C GLU A 160 18.97 4.65 4.13
N ASN A 161 18.73 3.47 3.56
CA ASN A 161 17.50 3.20 2.79
C ASN A 161 16.25 3.33 3.67
N ASN A 162 16.29 2.84 4.90
CA ASN A 162 15.14 2.85 5.80
C ASN A 162 14.79 4.25 6.29
N LYS A 163 15.76 5.17 6.44
CA LYS A 163 15.47 6.59 6.70
C LYS A 163 14.62 7.19 5.58
N ARG A 164 15.03 6.96 4.33
CA ARG A 164 14.32 7.43 3.13
C ARG A 164 12.94 6.79 2.99
N ILE A 165 12.84 5.47 3.15
CA ILE A 165 11.57 4.73 3.08
C ILE A 165 10.60 5.20 4.17
N ALA A 166 11.09 5.51 5.37
CA ALA A 166 10.26 6.00 6.46
C ALA A 166 9.61 7.37 6.15
N LEU A 167 10.31 8.27 5.45
CA LEU A 167 9.74 9.55 5.02
C LEU A 167 8.52 9.35 4.12
N TYR A 168 8.65 8.49 3.11
CA TYR A 168 7.58 8.22 2.16
C TYR A 168 6.45 7.42 2.79
N THR A 169 6.76 6.47 3.68
CA THR A 169 5.75 5.75 4.46
C THR A 169 4.90 6.70 5.31
N LYS A 170 5.54 7.69 5.95
CA LYS A 170 4.84 8.72 6.72
C LYS A 170 3.96 9.61 5.83
N ALA A 171 4.46 10.01 4.66
CA ALA A 171 3.69 10.76 3.67
C ALA A 171 2.47 9.97 3.18
N MET A 172 2.64 8.68 2.89
CA MET A 172 1.55 7.78 2.51
C MET A 172 0.48 7.70 3.59
N ALA A 173 0.87 7.50 4.85
CA ALA A 173 -0.08 7.44 5.96
C ALA A 173 -0.88 8.75 6.10
N LYS A 174 -0.22 9.91 5.94
CA LYS A 174 -0.87 11.22 5.95
C LYS A 174 -1.90 11.35 4.81
N VAL A 175 -1.53 11.01 3.59
CA VAL A 175 -2.40 11.14 2.41
C VAL A 175 -3.55 10.13 2.44
N ALA A 176 -3.29 8.90 2.90
CA ALA A 176 -4.30 7.87 3.10
C ALA A 176 -5.36 8.32 4.11
N ALA A 177 -4.94 8.83 5.27
CA ALA A 177 -5.85 9.38 6.27
C ALA A 177 -6.72 10.53 5.73
N ALA A 178 -6.14 11.43 4.93
CA ALA A 178 -6.86 12.52 4.28
C ALA A 178 -7.91 12.04 3.26
N ASN A 179 -7.69 10.88 2.64
CA ASN A 179 -8.57 10.27 1.65
C ASN A 179 -9.43 9.12 2.20
N LYS A 180 -9.36 8.83 3.51
CA LYS A 180 -10.08 7.74 4.19
C LYS A 180 -9.76 6.35 3.60
N VAL A 181 -8.50 6.13 3.27
CA VAL A 181 -7.92 4.85 2.84
C VAL A 181 -7.07 4.27 3.97
#